data_AF-A0A9X1B5K3-F1
#
_entry.id   AF-A0A9X1B5K3-F1
#
_cell.length_a   1.000
_cell.length_b   1.000
_cell.length_c   1.000
_cell.angle_alpha   90.00
_cell.angle_beta   90.00
_cell.angle_gamma   90.00
#
_symmetry.space_group_name_H-M   'P 1'
#
loop_
_entity.id
_entity.type
_entity.pdbx_description
1 polymer ?
#
loop_
_entity_poly.entity_id
_entity_poly.type
_entity_poly.pdbx_seq_one_letter_code
_entity_poly.pdbx_strand_id
1 'polypeptide(L)'
;MKTDHPIYLFLRSGPEAFRVLTGGLRLEGAYKVCSLTLKSLERRLDGLVAPDGHSGPAYVVEFQAQPKAKSLYNLAAKIGLYGEENPEHEVLGMAVFLRAADIPERPHWVHAPGSPIRCISLDSFLREWLAREPDNPYVAVFAPLIIETDAELTQRAPLLWQTIQQAPLGAETRETLSEVLEFWFFERFSRYTD
;
A
#
# COMPACT_ATOMS: atom_id res chain seq x y z
N MET A 1 -0.73 -9.95 13.93
CA MET A 1 -1.10 -8.56 14.30
C MET A 1 -2.05 -7.99 13.23
N LYS A 2 -2.59 -6.76 13.36
CA LYS A 2 -3.35 -6.13 12.26
C LYS A 2 -2.36 -5.63 11.19
N THR A 3 -2.25 -6.35 10.07
CA THR A 3 -1.25 -6.11 9.00
C THR A 3 -1.57 -4.93 8.09
N ASP A 4 -2.71 -4.29 8.28
CA ASP A 4 -3.19 -3.16 7.49
C ASP A 4 -2.60 -1.82 7.97
N HIS A 5 -2.38 -1.65 9.28
CA HIS A 5 -1.88 -0.41 9.86
C HIS A 5 -0.52 0.07 9.28
N PRO A 6 0.52 -0.77 9.15
CA PRO A 6 1.81 -0.35 8.60
C PRO A 6 1.73 0.05 7.12
N ILE A 7 0.79 -0.51 6.35
CA ILE A 7 0.62 -0.15 4.94
C ILE A 7 0.03 1.27 4.82
N TYR A 8 -0.93 1.63 5.67
CA TYR A 8 -1.48 2.98 5.66
C TYR A 8 -0.50 4.01 6.22
N LEU A 9 0.34 3.62 7.18
CA LEU A 9 1.45 4.45 7.64
C LEU A 9 2.47 4.66 6.51
N PHE A 10 2.89 3.59 5.84
CA PHE A 10 3.79 3.65 4.68
C PHE A 10 3.22 4.56 3.58
N LEU A 11 1.94 4.43 3.25
CA LEU A 11 1.30 5.24 2.21
C LEU A 11 1.39 6.75 2.51
N ARG A 12 1.39 7.15 3.79
CA ARG A 12 1.54 8.56 4.21
C ARG A 12 2.96 9.10 4.02
N SER A 13 3.95 8.25 3.82
CA SER A 13 5.36 8.63 3.60
C SER A 13 5.62 9.30 2.24
N GLY A 14 4.58 9.52 1.43
CA GLY A 14 4.60 10.43 0.29
C GLY A 14 4.35 9.77 -1.07
N PRO A 15 4.53 10.52 -2.17
CA PRO A 15 4.23 10.05 -3.52
C PRO A 15 5.02 8.81 -3.94
N GLU A 16 6.23 8.65 -3.42
CA GLU A 16 7.07 7.48 -3.70
C GLU A 16 6.50 6.21 -3.06
N ALA A 17 5.93 6.30 -1.85
CA ALA A 17 5.22 5.18 -1.24
C ALA A 17 3.99 4.77 -2.06
N PHE A 18 3.22 5.75 -2.57
CA PHE A 18 2.11 5.47 -3.48
C PHE A 18 2.60 4.80 -4.77
N ARG A 19 3.66 5.33 -5.39
CA ARG A 19 4.28 4.70 -6.56
C ARG A 19 4.62 3.26 -6.26
N VAL A 20 5.21 3.02 -5.09
CA VAL A 20 5.67 1.69 -4.73
C VAL A 20 4.48 0.72 -4.54
N LEU A 21 3.50 1.09 -3.72
CA LEU A 21 2.34 0.24 -3.44
C LEU A 21 1.48 -0.08 -4.67
N THR A 22 1.55 0.76 -5.70
CA THR A 22 0.72 0.63 -6.91
C THR A 22 1.43 -0.02 -8.09
N GLY A 23 2.66 -0.51 -7.89
CA GLY A 23 3.45 -1.11 -8.97
C GLY A 23 3.88 -0.09 -10.03
N GLY A 24 4.01 1.19 -9.65
CA GLY A 24 4.65 2.21 -10.48
C GLY A 24 3.78 3.39 -10.88
N LEU A 25 2.52 3.49 -10.41
CA LEU A 25 1.66 4.61 -10.74
C LEU A 25 2.19 5.89 -10.08
N ARG A 26 2.43 6.93 -10.87
CA ARG A 26 2.92 8.22 -10.37
C ARG A 26 1.77 9.18 -10.19
N LEU A 27 1.82 9.94 -9.09
CA LEU A 27 0.89 11.03 -8.86
C LEU A 27 1.36 12.26 -9.64
N GLU A 28 0.45 12.88 -10.37
CA GLU A 28 0.70 14.13 -11.10
C GLU A 28 0.07 15.30 -10.34
N GLY A 29 0.90 16.16 -9.76
CA GLY A 29 0.46 17.25 -8.88
C GLY A 29 0.65 16.93 -7.39
N ALA A 30 0.20 17.85 -6.54
CA ALA A 30 0.28 17.72 -5.10
C ALA A 30 -0.88 16.89 -4.57
N TYR A 31 -0.61 15.94 -3.68
CA TYR A 31 -1.63 15.06 -3.09
C TYR A 31 -1.52 15.02 -1.58
N LYS A 32 -2.65 14.85 -0.91
CA LYS A 32 -2.76 14.59 0.53
C LYS A 32 -3.15 13.14 0.76
N VAL A 33 -2.41 12.47 1.63
CA VAL A 33 -2.74 11.12 2.10
C VAL A 33 -3.36 11.22 3.49
N CYS A 34 -4.59 10.75 3.66
CA CYS A 34 -5.29 10.80 4.93
C CYS A 34 -6.21 9.60 5.15
N SER A 35 -6.75 9.51 6.37
CA SER A 35 -7.89 8.65 6.66
C SER A 35 -9.11 9.54 6.87
N LEU A 36 -10.27 9.10 6.36
CA LEU A 36 -11.51 9.86 6.39
C LEU A 36 -12.66 8.95 6.83
N THR A 37 -13.52 9.42 7.73
CA THR A 37 -14.78 8.72 8.05
C THR A 37 -15.92 9.39 7.29
N LEU A 38 -16.54 8.65 6.39
CA LEU A 38 -17.73 9.06 5.64
C LEU A 38 -18.95 8.96 6.56
N LYS A 39 -19.61 10.09 6.81
CA LYS A 39 -20.64 10.21 7.84
C LYS A 39 -21.95 9.51 7.48
N SER A 40 -22.27 9.42 6.19
CA SER A 40 -23.53 8.84 5.69
C SER A 40 -23.74 7.38 6.11
N LEU A 41 -22.65 6.61 6.28
CA LEU A 41 -22.69 5.19 6.66
C LEU A 41 -21.65 4.82 7.72
N GLU A 42 -21.03 5.80 8.38
CA GLU A 42 -19.94 5.62 9.35
C GLU A 42 -18.80 4.72 8.82
N ARG A 43 -18.47 4.88 7.53
CA ARG A 43 -17.44 4.07 6.88
C ARG A 43 -16.11 4.80 6.85
N ARG A 44 -15.08 4.14 7.37
CA ARG A 44 -13.71 4.66 7.33
C ARG A 44 -12.99 4.28 6.03
N LEU A 45 -12.38 5.28 5.40
CA LEU A 45 -11.36 5.16 4.37
C LEU A 45 -10.00 5.27 5.07
N ASP A 46 -9.21 4.21 5.06
CA ASP A 46 -7.93 4.21 5.78
C ASP A 46 -6.78 4.77 4.93
N GLY A 47 -6.83 4.55 3.61
CA GLY A 47 -5.92 5.15 2.65
C GLY A 47 -6.66 5.97 1.61
N LEU A 48 -6.94 7.24 1.87
CA LEU A 48 -7.39 8.19 0.86
C LEU A 48 -6.21 9.01 0.37
N VAL A 49 -5.99 9.03 -0.94
CA VAL A 49 -5.01 9.90 -1.61
C VAL A 49 -5.79 10.90 -2.46
N ALA A 50 -6.04 12.07 -1.89
CA ALA A 50 -6.86 13.12 -2.50
C ALA A 50 -5.98 14.19 -3.16
N PRO A 51 -6.38 14.71 -4.33
CA PRO A 51 -5.66 15.81 -4.96
C PRO A 51 -5.68 17.05 -4.08
N ASP A 52 -4.58 17.81 -4.05
CA ASP A 52 -4.45 19.05 -3.27
C ASP A 52 -4.44 20.26 -4.21
N GLY A 53 -5.62 20.85 -4.41
CA GLY A 53 -5.79 22.07 -5.20
C GLY A 53 -5.76 21.86 -6.73
N HIS A 54 -5.99 20.64 -7.21
CA HIS A 54 -6.07 20.34 -8.65
C HIS A 54 -7.17 19.31 -8.98
N SER A 55 -7.54 19.21 -10.26
CA SER A 55 -8.64 18.35 -10.75
C SER A 55 -8.23 16.90 -11.02
N GLY A 56 -7.18 16.41 -10.36
CA GLY A 56 -6.74 15.02 -10.51
C GLY A 56 -7.76 14.05 -9.92
N PRO A 57 -7.64 12.74 -10.21
CA PRO A 57 -8.46 11.74 -9.54
C PRO A 57 -8.07 11.60 -8.08
N ALA A 58 -9.03 11.24 -7.24
CA ALA A 58 -8.79 10.74 -5.88
C ALA A 58 -8.63 9.22 -5.90
N TYR A 59 -7.76 8.68 -5.04
CA TYR A 59 -7.53 7.24 -4.93
C TYR A 59 -7.94 6.73 -3.54
N VAL A 60 -8.85 5.76 -3.51
CA VAL A 60 -9.16 5.00 -2.30
C VAL A 60 -8.35 3.71 -2.32
N VAL A 61 -7.39 3.60 -1.42
CA VAL A 61 -6.46 2.48 -1.27
C VAL A 61 -6.93 1.58 -0.13
N GLU A 62 -7.12 0.30 -0.42
CA GLU A 62 -7.47 -0.73 0.57
C GLU A 62 -6.46 -1.88 0.50
N PHE A 63 -5.87 -2.24 1.64
CA PHE A 63 -4.91 -3.32 1.73
C PHE A 63 -5.52 -4.61 2.31
N GLN A 64 -5.16 -5.76 1.75
CA GLN A 64 -5.53 -7.09 2.25
C GLN A 64 -4.33 -8.04 2.27
N ALA A 65 -3.91 -8.48 3.46
CA ALA A 65 -2.88 -9.50 3.63
C ALA A 65 -3.42 -10.94 3.58
N GLN A 66 -4.74 -11.12 3.61
CA GLN A 66 -5.42 -12.41 3.66
C GLN A 66 -6.64 -12.39 2.73
N PRO A 67 -7.09 -13.57 2.25
CA PRO A 67 -8.30 -13.67 1.44
C PRO A 67 -9.51 -13.08 2.17
N LYS A 68 -10.17 -12.12 1.51
CA LYS A 68 -11.41 -11.52 2.03
C LYS A 68 -12.41 -11.36 0.89
N ALA A 69 -13.35 -12.30 0.78
CA ALA A 69 -14.30 -12.37 -0.32
C ALA A 69 -15.12 -11.08 -0.56
N LYS A 70 -15.26 -10.22 0.46
CA LYS A 70 -16.01 -8.96 0.41
C LYS A 70 -15.13 -7.73 0.10
N SER A 71 -13.81 -7.86 -0.03
CA SER A 71 -12.89 -6.72 -0.14
C SER A 71 -13.18 -5.83 -1.34
N LEU A 72 -13.41 -6.40 -2.51
CA LEU A 72 -13.70 -5.66 -3.74
C LEU A 72 -15.07 -4.95 -3.69
N TYR A 73 -16.10 -5.60 -3.15
CA TYR A 73 -17.40 -4.94 -2.91
C TYR A 73 -17.31 -3.81 -1.88
N ASN A 74 -16.50 -4.01 -0.83
CA ASN A 74 -16.26 -2.97 0.16
C ASN A 74 -15.58 -1.75 -0.47
N LEU A 75 -14.53 -1.96 -1.26
CA LEU A 75 -13.86 -0.88 -1.98
C LEU A 75 -14.81 -0.18 -2.98
N ALA A 76 -15.60 -0.95 -3.74
CA ALA A 76 -16.59 -0.40 -4.67
C ALA A 76 -17.60 0.52 -3.98
N ALA A 77 -18.07 0.13 -2.79
CA ALA A 77 -18.95 1.00 -2.00
C ALA A 77 -18.21 2.24 -1.49
N LYS A 78 -16.96 2.10 -1.04
CA LYS A 78 -16.14 3.22 -0.55
C LYS A 78 -15.87 4.28 -1.62
N ILE A 79 -15.51 3.87 -2.84
CA ILE A 79 -15.31 4.82 -3.96
C ILE A 79 -16.60 5.56 -4.31
N GLY A 80 -17.74 4.85 -4.32
CA GLY A 80 -19.04 5.45 -4.62
C GLY A 80 -19.44 6.49 -3.58
N LEU A 81 -19.29 6.17 -2.29
CA LEU A 81 -19.62 7.09 -1.20
C LEU A 81 -18.71 8.32 -1.17
N TYR A 82 -17.41 8.15 -1.44
CA TYR A 82 -16.51 9.30 -1.52
C TYR A 82 -16.83 10.18 -2.73
N GLY A 83 -17.12 9.57 -3.89
CA GLY A 83 -17.52 10.31 -5.10
C GLY A 83 -18.87 11.01 -4.97
N GLU A 84 -19.81 10.46 -4.20
CA GLU A 84 -21.07 11.13 -3.86
C GLU A 84 -20.83 12.45 -3.11
N GLU A 85 -19.88 12.46 -2.16
CA GLU A 85 -19.52 13.67 -1.41
C GLU A 85 -18.60 14.63 -2.20
N ASN A 86 -17.92 14.15 -3.26
CA ASN A 86 -16.91 14.90 -4.03
C ASN A 86 -17.08 14.66 -5.55
N PRO A 87 -18.23 15.06 -6.15
CA PRO A 87 -18.58 14.72 -7.53
C PRO A 87 -17.70 15.40 -8.61
N GLU A 88 -16.89 16.37 -8.23
CA GLU A 88 -15.95 17.07 -9.10
C GLU A 88 -14.68 16.28 -9.41
N HIS A 89 -14.42 15.19 -8.66
CA HIS A 89 -13.27 14.33 -8.84
C HIS A 89 -13.68 12.95 -9.35
N GLU A 90 -12.90 12.42 -10.30
CA GLU A 90 -12.92 10.99 -10.59
C GLU A 90 -12.39 10.24 -9.36
N VAL A 91 -13.06 9.17 -8.94
CA VAL A 91 -12.67 8.39 -7.76
C VAL A 91 -12.29 6.97 -8.17
N LEU A 92 -11.01 6.65 -8.01
CA LEU A 92 -10.45 5.36 -8.39
C LEU A 92 -10.12 4.51 -7.17
N GLY A 93 -10.28 3.20 -7.27
CA GLY A 93 -9.97 2.25 -6.21
C GLY A 93 -8.65 1.52 -6.46
N MET A 94 -7.78 1.46 -5.45
CA MET A 94 -6.57 0.64 -5.46
C MET A 94 -6.74 -0.50 -4.45
N ALA A 95 -7.08 -1.69 -4.95
CA ALA A 95 -7.18 -2.89 -4.12
C ALA A 95 -5.82 -3.58 -4.06
N VAL A 96 -5.07 -3.35 -2.98
CA VAL A 96 -3.71 -3.86 -2.80
C VAL A 96 -3.77 -5.17 -2.01
N PHE A 97 -3.22 -6.23 -2.59
CA PHE A 97 -3.15 -7.55 -1.99
C PHE A 97 -1.70 -7.95 -1.78
N LEU A 98 -1.42 -8.65 -0.69
CA LEU A 98 -0.09 -9.21 -0.47
C LEU A 98 0.25 -10.25 -1.56
N ARG A 99 -0.72 -11.11 -1.91
CA ARG A 99 -0.54 -12.19 -2.89
C ARG A 99 -1.62 -12.22 -3.95
N ALA A 100 -1.26 -12.68 -5.14
CA ALA A 100 -2.20 -12.71 -6.27
C ALA A 100 -3.33 -13.71 -6.02
N ALA A 101 -3.02 -14.80 -5.31
CA ALA A 101 -3.97 -15.82 -4.90
C ALA A 101 -5.04 -15.30 -3.91
N ASP A 102 -4.83 -14.15 -3.26
CA ASP A 102 -5.78 -13.58 -2.31
C ASP A 102 -6.80 -12.65 -2.98
N ILE A 103 -6.65 -12.36 -4.29
CA ILE A 103 -7.54 -11.50 -5.07
C ILE A 103 -8.87 -12.24 -5.31
N PRO A 104 -10.01 -11.70 -4.85
CA PRO A 104 -11.31 -12.31 -5.11
C PRO A 104 -11.68 -12.23 -6.59
N GLU A 105 -12.24 -13.32 -7.14
CA GLU A 105 -12.77 -13.33 -8.51
C GLU A 105 -13.98 -12.42 -8.69
N ARG A 106 -14.70 -12.12 -7.60
CA ARG A 106 -15.95 -11.35 -7.62
C ARG A 106 -15.81 -10.01 -6.88
N PRO A 107 -16.47 -8.96 -7.40
CA PRO A 107 -17.31 -8.98 -8.60
C PRO A 107 -16.48 -8.98 -9.90
N HIS A 108 -16.92 -9.73 -10.91
CA HIS A 108 -16.16 -9.94 -12.16
C HIS A 108 -15.86 -8.64 -12.92
N TRP A 109 -16.73 -7.63 -12.81
CA TRP A 109 -16.55 -6.35 -13.49
C TRP A 109 -15.31 -5.59 -13.02
N VAL A 110 -14.80 -5.85 -11.80
CA VAL A 110 -13.57 -5.22 -11.31
C VAL A 110 -12.35 -5.62 -12.14
N HIS A 111 -12.38 -6.81 -12.73
CA HIS A 111 -11.29 -7.36 -13.54
C HIS A 111 -11.38 -6.98 -15.01
N ALA A 112 -12.47 -6.31 -15.42
CA ALA A 112 -12.66 -5.89 -16.80
C ALA A 112 -11.76 -4.66 -17.12
N PRO A 113 -11.28 -4.53 -18.37
CA PRO A 113 -10.59 -3.32 -18.81
C PRO A 113 -11.44 -2.07 -18.57
N GLY A 114 -10.82 -1.00 -18.08
CA GLY A 114 -11.51 0.25 -17.76
C GLY A 114 -12.28 0.25 -16.44
N SER A 115 -12.17 -0.80 -15.62
CA SER A 115 -12.67 -0.79 -14.24
C SER A 115 -12.07 0.39 -13.45
N PRO A 116 -12.86 1.13 -12.66
CA PRO A 116 -12.35 2.17 -11.77
C PRO A 116 -11.55 1.59 -10.60
N ILE A 117 -11.61 0.26 -10.39
CA ILE A 117 -10.83 -0.45 -9.37
C ILE A 117 -9.69 -1.21 -10.05
N ARG A 118 -8.47 -0.96 -9.60
CA ARG A 118 -7.27 -1.70 -9.97
C ARG A 118 -6.89 -2.66 -8.85
N CYS A 119 -6.87 -3.96 -9.16
CA CYS A 119 -6.29 -4.98 -8.29
C CYS A 119 -4.78 -5.00 -8.46
N ILE A 120 -4.05 -4.88 -7.36
CA ILE A 120 -2.58 -4.86 -7.32
C ILE A 120 -2.14 -5.98 -6.42
N SER A 121 -1.19 -6.80 -6.89
CA SER A 121 -0.58 -7.84 -6.08
C SER A 121 0.88 -7.54 -5.83
N LEU A 122 1.27 -7.38 -4.56
CA LEU A 122 2.63 -7.00 -4.18
C LEU A 122 3.65 -8.08 -4.57
N ASP A 123 3.33 -9.36 -4.39
CA ASP A 123 4.19 -10.49 -4.78
C ASP A 123 4.53 -10.54 -6.29
N SER A 124 3.74 -9.88 -7.14
CA SER A 124 3.91 -9.92 -8.59
C SER A 124 5.03 -9.02 -9.13
N PHE A 125 5.41 -7.97 -8.39
CA PHE A 125 6.40 -6.99 -8.87
C PHE A 125 7.46 -6.61 -7.85
N LEU A 126 7.20 -6.75 -6.54
CA LEU A 126 8.14 -6.26 -5.53
C LEU A 126 9.50 -6.95 -5.57
N ARG A 127 9.55 -8.23 -5.99
CA ARG A 127 10.82 -8.94 -6.21
C ARG A 127 11.66 -8.30 -7.29
N GLU A 128 11.04 -7.98 -8.42
CA GLU A 128 11.73 -7.32 -9.54
C GLU A 128 12.24 -5.95 -9.10
N TRP A 129 11.44 -5.22 -8.35
CA TRP A 129 11.83 -3.91 -7.85
C TRP A 129 12.95 -3.95 -6.83
N LEU A 130 12.96 -4.92 -5.91
CA LEU A 130 14.07 -5.08 -4.98
C LEU A 130 15.39 -5.36 -5.72
N ALA A 131 15.32 -5.99 -6.89
CA ALA A 131 16.49 -6.20 -7.76
C ALA A 131 16.86 -4.96 -8.59
N ARG A 132 15.87 -4.20 -9.08
CA ARG A 132 16.08 -3.04 -9.96
C ARG A 132 16.42 -1.75 -9.20
N GLU A 133 15.87 -1.61 -8.00
CA GLU A 133 16.01 -0.44 -7.14
C GLU A 133 16.46 -0.87 -5.73
N PRO A 134 17.62 -1.57 -5.59
CA PRO A 134 18.05 -2.14 -4.31
C PRO A 134 18.34 -1.08 -3.24
N ASP A 135 18.68 0.14 -3.65
CA ASP A 135 18.97 1.27 -2.76
C ASP A 135 17.74 2.15 -2.49
N ASN A 136 16.56 1.80 -3.03
CA ASN A 136 15.33 2.54 -2.77
C ASN A 136 14.77 2.16 -1.39
N PRO A 137 14.77 3.09 -0.40
CA PRO A 137 14.31 2.79 0.95
C PRO A 137 12.82 2.38 0.98
N TYR A 138 11.99 2.90 0.07
CA TYR A 138 10.57 2.56 -0.02
C TYR A 138 10.32 1.15 -0.56
N VAL A 139 11.27 0.58 -1.32
CA VAL A 139 11.21 -0.81 -1.76
C VAL A 139 11.79 -1.72 -0.68
N ALA A 140 12.89 -1.30 -0.05
CA ALA A 140 13.58 -2.06 0.99
C ALA A 140 12.67 -2.43 2.18
N VAL A 141 11.70 -1.58 2.56
CA VAL A 141 10.77 -1.89 3.66
C VAL A 141 10.02 -3.21 3.45
N PHE A 142 9.72 -3.58 2.20
CA PHE A 142 8.95 -4.78 1.90
C PHE A 142 9.81 -6.03 1.73
N ALA A 143 11.14 -5.93 1.83
CA ALA A 143 12.03 -7.06 1.69
C ALA A 143 11.67 -8.29 2.56
N PRO A 144 11.22 -8.15 3.83
CA PRO A 144 10.80 -9.31 4.63
C PRO A 144 9.58 -10.06 4.09
N LEU A 145 8.76 -9.42 3.24
CA LEU A 145 7.61 -10.05 2.58
C LEU A 145 8.02 -10.83 1.32
N ILE A 146 9.18 -10.51 0.75
CA ILE A 146 9.59 -10.95 -0.60
C ILE A 146 10.71 -11.99 -0.54
N ILE A 147 11.66 -11.80 0.39
CA ILE A 147 12.80 -12.71 0.59
C ILE A 147 12.26 -14.04 1.10
N GLU A 148 12.59 -15.12 0.40
CA GLU A 148 11.97 -16.43 0.62
C GLU A 148 12.44 -17.09 1.90
N THR A 149 13.74 -17.00 2.19
CA THR A 149 14.38 -17.75 3.28
C THR A 149 14.75 -16.85 4.44
N ASP A 150 14.54 -17.36 5.64
CA ASP A 150 14.88 -16.64 6.88
C ASP A 150 16.40 -16.44 7.02
N ALA A 151 17.20 -17.34 6.47
CA ALA A 151 18.66 -17.23 6.43
C ALA A 151 19.12 -16.05 5.55
N GLU A 152 18.58 -15.92 4.33
CA GLU A 152 18.88 -14.78 3.45
C GLU A 152 18.40 -13.47 4.10
N LEU A 153 17.17 -13.47 4.65
CA LEU A 153 16.61 -12.28 5.28
C LEU A 153 17.45 -11.81 6.48
N THR A 154 17.91 -12.74 7.31
CA THR A 154 18.79 -12.45 8.45
C THR A 154 20.12 -11.86 8.00
N GLN A 155 20.71 -12.41 6.93
CA GLN A 155 21.95 -11.89 6.36
C GLN A 155 21.79 -10.47 5.79
N ARG A 156 20.63 -10.19 5.16
CA ARG A 156 20.35 -8.91 4.50
C ARG A 156 19.78 -7.84 5.44
N ALA A 157 19.28 -8.22 6.62
CA ALA A 157 18.62 -7.29 7.55
C ALA A 157 19.45 -6.03 7.90
N PRO A 158 20.77 -6.13 8.21
CA PRO A 158 21.58 -4.94 8.48
C PRO A 158 21.67 -3.98 7.29
N LEU A 159 21.76 -4.53 6.06
CA LEU A 159 21.82 -3.74 4.85
C LEU A 159 20.48 -3.03 4.60
N LEU A 160 19.36 -3.74 4.72
CA LEU A 160 18.02 -3.17 4.55
C LEU A 160 17.77 -2.01 5.51
N TRP A 161 18.19 -2.18 6.77
CA TRP A 161 18.14 -1.10 7.77
C TRP A 161 19.00 0.09 7.36
N GLN A 162 20.24 -0.14 6.96
CA GLN A 162 21.16 0.91 6.52
C GLN A 162 20.63 1.67 5.29
N THR A 163 20.02 0.99 4.32
CA THR A 163 19.40 1.62 3.14
C THR A 163 18.38 2.67 3.56
N ILE A 164 17.57 2.42 4.58
CA ILE A 164 16.60 3.40 5.10
C ILE A 164 17.31 4.52 5.87
N GLN A 165 18.24 4.17 6.75
CA GLN A 165 18.90 5.16 7.62
C GLN A 165 19.76 6.17 6.84
N GLN A 166 20.45 5.71 5.80
CA GLN A 166 21.39 6.53 5.01
C GLN A 166 20.71 7.26 3.84
N ALA A 167 19.45 6.92 3.52
CA ALA A 167 18.74 7.58 2.45
C ALA A 167 18.52 9.08 2.74
N PRO A 168 18.52 9.93 1.69
CA PRO A 168 18.28 11.37 1.80
C PRO A 168 16.79 11.69 2.03
N LEU A 169 16.25 11.20 3.14
CA LEU A 169 14.85 11.36 3.56
C LEU A 169 14.73 12.37 4.69
N GLY A 170 13.55 12.97 4.82
CA GLY A 170 13.16 13.69 6.03
C GLY A 170 13.08 12.76 7.25
N ALA A 171 13.25 13.32 8.45
CA ALA A 171 13.30 12.54 9.69
C ALA A 171 12.02 11.70 9.90
N GLU A 172 10.84 12.30 9.74
CA GLU A 172 9.54 11.64 9.89
C GLU A 172 9.36 10.49 8.89
N THR A 173 9.73 10.70 7.62
CA THR A 173 9.69 9.65 6.59
C THR A 173 10.63 8.50 6.94
N ARG A 174 11.86 8.80 7.38
CA ARG A 174 12.84 7.78 7.77
C ARG A 174 12.34 6.95 8.95
N GLU A 175 11.81 7.60 9.98
CA GLU A 175 11.21 6.95 11.16
C GLU A 175 10.06 6.04 10.73
N THR A 176 9.14 6.56 9.92
CA THR A 176 8.02 5.79 9.39
C THR A 176 8.48 4.53 8.64
N LEU A 177 9.42 4.67 7.70
CA LEU A 177 9.91 3.52 6.92
C LEU A 177 10.62 2.49 7.81
N SER A 178 11.30 2.97 8.87
CA SER A 178 11.96 2.12 9.85
C SER A 178 10.94 1.31 10.66
N GLU A 179 9.89 1.95 11.17
CA GLU A 179 8.79 1.29 11.89
C GLU A 179 8.09 0.24 11.03
N VAL A 180 7.84 0.56 9.75
CA VAL A 180 7.22 -0.37 8.79
C VAL A 180 8.13 -1.58 8.54
N LEU A 181 9.44 -1.36 8.35
CA LEU A 181 10.40 -2.45 8.15
C LEU A 181 10.49 -3.35 9.40
N GLU A 182 10.57 -2.75 10.60
CA GLU A 182 10.57 -3.49 11.87
C GLU A 182 9.30 -4.33 12.02
N PHE A 183 8.13 -3.75 11.74
CA PHE A 183 6.87 -4.49 11.78
C PHE A 183 6.92 -5.75 10.91
N TRP A 184 7.45 -5.63 9.68
CA TRP A 184 7.53 -6.79 8.79
C TRP A 184 8.53 -7.84 9.26
N PHE A 185 9.65 -7.43 9.87
CA PHE A 185 10.55 -8.37 10.53
C PHE A 185 9.87 -9.10 11.69
N PHE A 186 9.14 -8.39 12.56
CA PHE A 186 8.42 -9.01 13.66
C PHE A 186 7.35 -9.98 13.18
N GLU A 187 6.53 -9.60 12.19
CA GLU A 187 5.55 -10.53 11.63
C GLU A 187 6.23 -11.76 11.01
N ARG A 188 7.34 -11.58 10.28
CA ARG A 188 8.07 -12.68 9.65
C ARG A 188 8.68 -13.64 10.67
N PHE A 189 9.27 -13.13 11.74
CA PHE A 189 9.96 -13.91 12.77
C PHE A 189 9.12 -14.22 14.01
N SER A 190 7.86 -13.79 14.07
CA SER A 190 6.91 -14.06 15.17
C SER A 190 6.82 -15.53 15.58
N ARG A 191 7.12 -16.45 14.65
CA ARG A 191 7.16 -17.89 14.88
C ARG A 191 8.31 -18.37 15.78
N TYR A 192 9.28 -17.50 16.10
CA TYR A 192 10.43 -17.80 16.97
C TYR A 192 10.25 -17.25 18.40
N THR A 193 9.13 -16.59 18.67
CA THR A 193 8.81 -15.98 19.97
C THR A 193 7.67 -16.69 20.73
N ASP A 194 7.18 -17.81 20.18
CA ASP A 194 6.26 -18.77 20.82
C ASP A 194 7.02 -20.03 21.26
#